data_AF-A0A8S3Q1R6-F1
#
_entry.id   AF-A0A8S3Q1R6-F1
#
_cell.length_a   1.000
_cell.length_b   1.000
_cell.length_c   1.000
_cell.angle_alpha   90.00
_cell.angle_beta   90.00
_cell.angle_gamma   90.00
#
_symmetry.space_group_name_H-M   'P 1'
#
loop_
_entity.id
_entity.type
_entity.pdbx_description
1 polymer ?
#
loop_
_entity_poly.entity_id
_entity_poly.type
_entity_poly.pdbx_seq_one_letter_code
_entity_poly.pdbx_strand_id
1 'polypeptide(L)'
;MMVEIQTNQEKVEQHFKSEVSRLSARIDSVEFDNANILEKKASLHKENRLLKEEIENTGKLDVNIDPSEIVAAHRIPGKPGKPRPILVKFLRMESKIALLRNRKLINEKLEVRISDDVTRLNQGLLNRLYLHEDVTSAWYFNGHIYGTDNNGERHRFDIYDNIKQKIKS
;
A
#
# COMPACT_ATOMS: atom_id res chain seq x y z
N MET A 1 -14.36 24.63 66.39
CA MET A 1 -14.21 24.29 64.96
C MET A 1 -12.75 24.46 64.61
N MET A 2 -11.97 23.37 64.63
CA MET A 2 -10.53 23.39 64.39
C MET A 2 -10.28 23.31 62.88
N VAL A 3 -9.62 24.31 62.31
CA VAL A 3 -9.19 24.30 60.90
C VAL A 3 -7.75 23.80 60.89
N GLU A 4 -7.52 22.61 60.33
CA GLU A 4 -6.17 22.07 60.13
C GLU A 4 -5.46 22.88 59.03
N ILE A 5 -4.42 23.62 59.42
CA ILE A 5 -3.55 24.32 58.48
C ILE A 5 -2.47 23.34 58.03
N GLN A 6 -2.65 22.72 56.87
CA GLN A 6 -1.60 21.92 56.23
C GLN A 6 -0.35 22.76 55.99
N THR A 7 0.79 22.22 56.42
CA THR A 7 2.10 22.86 56.23
C THR A 7 2.49 22.88 54.74
N ASN A 8 3.30 23.85 54.33
CA ASN A 8 3.76 23.95 52.94
C ASN A 8 4.51 22.68 52.48
N GLN A 9 5.19 21.97 53.39
CA GLN A 9 5.85 20.70 53.09
C GLN A 9 4.86 19.59 52.75
N GLU A 10 3.77 19.46 53.49
CA GLU A 10 2.72 18.45 53.22
C GLU A 10 2.01 18.69 51.88
N LYS A 11 1.80 19.97 51.52
CA LYS A 11 1.21 20.33 50.21
C LYS A 11 2.14 19.97 49.05
N VAL A 12 3.44 20.22 49.20
CA VAL A 12 4.45 19.84 48.22
C VAL A 12 4.53 18.32 48.09
N GLU A 13 4.52 17.59 49.21
CA GLU A 13 4.58 16.13 49.20
C GLU A 13 3.31 15.50 48.59
N GLN A 14 2.13 16.03 48.89
CA GLN A 14 0.88 15.60 48.24
C GLN A 14 0.89 15.88 46.74
N HIS A 15 1.43 17.03 46.32
CA HIS A 15 1.56 17.36 44.90
C HIS A 15 2.49 16.36 44.19
N PHE A 16 3.68 16.10 44.74
CA PHE A 16 4.61 15.10 44.18
C PHE A 16 3.99 13.69 44.14
N LYS A 17 3.31 13.25 45.20
CA LYS A 17 2.62 11.94 45.21
C LYS A 17 1.53 11.85 44.13
N SER A 18 0.80 12.94 43.92
CA SER A 18 -0.22 13.00 42.86
C SER A 18 0.41 12.96 41.46
N GLU A 19 1.56 13.59 41.28
CA GLU A 19 2.26 13.66 40.00
C GLU A 19 2.93 12.32 39.66
N VAL A 20 3.57 11.67 40.63
CA VAL A 20 4.11 10.31 40.51
C VAL A 20 3.00 9.34 40.14
N SER A 21 1.84 9.40 40.82
CA SER A 21 0.70 8.53 40.49
C SER A 21 0.18 8.75 39.07
N ARG A 22 0.12 10.01 38.61
CA ARG A 22 -0.26 10.34 37.23
C ARG A 22 0.75 9.83 36.20
N LEU A 23 2.05 9.97 36.49
CA LEU A 23 3.12 9.50 35.61
C LEU A 23 3.12 7.97 35.51
N SER A 24 2.94 7.26 36.63
CA SER A 24 2.79 5.80 36.63
C SER A 24 1.61 5.34 35.77
N ALA A 25 0.42 5.95 35.94
CA ALA A 25 -0.74 5.61 35.11
C ALA A 25 -0.51 5.89 33.61
N ARG A 26 0.27 6.92 33.27
CA ARG A 26 0.68 7.21 31.88
C ARG A 26 1.66 6.17 31.34
N ILE A 27 2.60 5.69 32.16
CA ILE A 27 3.53 4.62 31.79
C ILE A 27 2.74 3.35 31.48
N ASP A 28 1.83 2.95 32.36
CA ASP A 28 1.01 1.75 32.16
C ASP A 28 0.19 1.81 30.86
N SER A 29 -0.40 2.97 30.56
CA SER A 29 -1.13 3.19 29.30
C SER A 29 -0.22 3.08 28.07
N VAL A 30 0.99 3.65 28.14
CA VAL A 30 1.95 3.60 27.03
C VAL A 30 2.47 2.17 26.83
N GLU A 31 2.71 1.43 27.91
CA GLU A 31 3.12 0.02 27.83
C GLU A 31 2.04 -0.86 27.22
N PHE A 32 0.77 -0.62 27.57
CA PHE A 32 -0.38 -1.29 26.93
C PHE A 32 -0.47 -0.99 25.43
N ASP A 33 -0.34 0.28 25.03
CA ASP A 33 -0.32 0.67 23.62
C ASP A 33 0.86 0.05 22.86
N ASN A 34 2.04 -0.01 23.48
CA ASN A 34 3.22 -0.65 22.91
C ASN A 34 3.02 -2.16 22.72
N ALA A 35 2.37 -2.85 23.67
CA ALA A 35 2.04 -4.27 23.55
C ALA A 35 1.10 -4.52 22.35
N ASN A 36 0.07 -3.70 22.19
CA ASN A 36 -0.85 -3.77 21.04
C ASN A 36 -0.14 -3.50 19.71
N ILE A 37 0.77 -2.54 19.67
CA ILE A 37 1.59 -2.24 18.48
C ILE A 37 2.50 -3.42 18.14
N LEU A 38 3.14 -4.05 19.13
CA LEU A 38 4.01 -5.21 18.96
C LEU A 38 3.22 -6.42 18.44
N GLU A 39 2.04 -6.69 18.98
CA GLU A 39 1.17 -7.77 18.52
C GLU A 39 0.71 -7.54 17.07
N LYS A 40 0.29 -6.32 16.74
CA LYS A 40 -0.08 -5.93 15.38
C LYS A 40 1.10 -6.04 14.41
N LYS A 41 2.31 -5.65 14.84
CA LYS A 41 3.54 -5.77 14.06
C LYS A 41 3.93 -7.24 13.86
N ALA A 42 3.79 -8.09 14.87
CA ALA A 42 4.04 -9.53 14.78
C ALA A 42 3.05 -10.22 13.82
N SER A 43 1.77 -9.86 13.87
CA SER A 43 0.77 -10.35 12.93
C SER A 43 1.09 -9.92 11.49
N LEU A 44 1.48 -8.65 11.29
CA LEU A 44 1.94 -8.16 9.99
C LEU A 44 3.19 -8.89 9.52
N HIS A 45 4.16 -9.18 10.39
CA HIS A 45 5.34 -9.96 10.04
C HIS A 45 5.00 -11.40 9.63
N LYS A 46 4.05 -12.05 10.32
CA LYS A 46 3.57 -13.39 9.98
C LYS A 46 2.84 -13.41 8.64
N GLU A 47 1.98 -12.42 8.38
CA GLU A 47 1.28 -12.28 7.09
C GLU A 47 2.26 -11.98 5.96
N ASN A 48 3.23 -11.08 6.17
CA ASN A 48 4.31 -10.83 5.21
C ASN A 48 5.15 -12.08 4.94
N ARG A 49 5.40 -12.92 5.95
CA ARG A 49 6.15 -14.18 5.76
C ARG A 49 5.37 -15.19 4.90
N LEU A 50 4.09 -15.39 5.18
CA LEU A 50 3.24 -16.27 4.36
C LEU A 50 3.09 -15.77 2.91
N LEU A 51 3.00 -14.44 2.74
CA LEU A 51 2.97 -13.81 1.42
C LEU A 51 4.31 -13.90 0.69
N LYS A 52 5.43 -13.83 1.42
CA LYS A 52 6.78 -14.10 0.89
C LYS A 52 6.92 -15.54 0.43
N GLU A 53 6.45 -16.50 1.22
CA GLU A 53 6.44 -17.92 0.84
C GLU A 53 5.51 -18.17 -0.37
N GLU A 54 4.37 -17.49 -0.48
CA GLU A 54 3.46 -17.56 -1.63
C GLU A 54 4.11 -16.97 -2.90
N ILE A 55 4.89 -15.88 -2.78
CA ILE A 55 5.67 -15.27 -3.88
C ILE A 55 6.92 -16.09 -4.22
N GLU A 56 7.66 -16.64 -3.26
CA GLU A 56 8.85 -17.48 -3.53
C GLU A 56 8.46 -18.79 -4.22
N ASN A 57 7.31 -19.37 -3.87
CA ASN A 57 6.73 -20.52 -4.57
C ASN A 57 6.31 -20.18 -6.02
N THR A 58 6.19 -18.90 -6.39
CA THR A 58 6.05 -18.45 -7.79
C THR A 58 7.35 -18.52 -8.58
N GLY A 59 8.50 -18.74 -7.93
CA GLY A 59 9.86 -18.83 -8.48
C GLY A 59 10.14 -20.02 -9.41
N LYS A 60 9.11 -20.72 -9.92
CA LYS A 60 9.24 -21.63 -11.08
C LYS A 60 9.22 -20.88 -12.43
N LEU A 61 9.26 -19.56 -12.40
CA LEU A 61 9.49 -18.69 -13.54
C LEU A 61 10.85 -18.01 -13.37
N ASP A 62 11.55 -17.76 -14.47
CA ASP A 62 12.85 -17.07 -14.55
C ASP A 62 12.77 -15.56 -14.19
N VAL A 63 11.87 -15.22 -13.27
CA VAL A 63 11.63 -13.88 -12.74
C VAL A 63 11.98 -13.95 -11.26
N ASN A 64 13.27 -13.89 -10.97
CA ASN A 64 13.76 -13.85 -9.60
C ASN A 64 13.46 -12.47 -9.00
N ILE A 65 12.35 -12.37 -8.25
CA ILE A 65 12.10 -11.19 -7.41
C ILE A 65 12.72 -11.50 -6.05
N ASP A 66 13.80 -10.80 -5.73
CA ASP A 66 14.39 -10.88 -4.40
C ASP A 66 13.34 -10.46 -3.35
N PRO A 67 12.99 -11.32 -2.38
CA PRO A 67 12.05 -10.98 -1.30
C PRO A 67 12.46 -9.74 -0.49
N SER A 68 13.74 -9.37 -0.50
CA SER A 68 14.25 -8.14 0.14
C SER A 68 13.73 -6.86 -0.54
N GLU A 69 13.31 -6.96 -1.80
CA GLU A 69 12.75 -5.86 -2.58
C GLU A 69 11.27 -5.59 -2.25
N ILE A 70 10.63 -6.38 -1.38
CA ILE A 70 9.26 -6.16 -0.94
C ILE A 70 9.27 -5.43 0.41
N VAL A 71 8.80 -4.18 0.40
CA VAL A 71 8.69 -3.34 1.61
C VAL A 71 7.48 -3.74 2.45
N ALA A 72 6.36 -4.02 1.78
CA ALA A 72 5.12 -4.41 2.43
C ALA A 72 4.25 -5.23 1.48
N ALA A 73 3.58 -6.24 2.04
CA ALA A 73 2.51 -6.96 1.37
C ALA A 73 1.36 -7.20 2.36
N HIS A 74 0.12 -6.94 1.95
CA HIS A 74 -1.05 -7.22 2.78
C HIS A 74 -2.29 -7.46 1.94
N ARG A 75 -3.26 -8.23 2.46
CA ARG A 75 -4.52 -8.49 1.77
C ARG A 75 -5.49 -7.31 1.91
N ILE A 76 -6.04 -6.83 0.80
CA ILE A 76 -7.09 -5.80 0.80
C ILE A 76 -8.48 -6.45 0.74
N PRO A 77 -9.57 -5.72 1.06
CA PRO A 77 -10.92 -6.22 0.88
C PRO A 77 -11.15 -6.66 -0.57
N GLY A 78 -11.74 -7.84 -0.75
CA GLY A 78 -12.02 -8.44 -2.06
C GLY A 78 -13.51 -8.71 -2.24
N LYS A 79 -13.85 -9.25 -3.42
CA LYS A 79 -15.23 -9.71 -3.68
C LYS A 79 -15.55 -10.94 -2.81
N PRO A 80 -16.78 -11.05 -2.27
CA PRO A 80 -17.22 -12.24 -1.54
C PRO A 80 -17.04 -13.51 -2.38
N GLY A 81 -16.60 -14.61 -1.75
CA GLY A 81 -16.40 -15.90 -2.43
C GLY A 81 -15.19 -15.96 -3.37
N LYS A 82 -14.35 -14.90 -3.42
CA LYS A 82 -13.07 -14.90 -4.14
C LYS A 82 -11.91 -14.67 -3.16
N PRO A 83 -10.71 -15.20 -3.45
CA PRO A 83 -9.52 -14.88 -2.66
C PRO A 83 -9.31 -13.37 -2.58
N ARG A 84 -9.02 -12.87 -1.38
CA ARG A 84 -8.71 -11.45 -1.16
C ARG A 84 -7.41 -11.09 -1.89
N PRO A 85 -7.40 -10.03 -2.72
CA PRO A 85 -6.21 -9.64 -3.45
C PRO A 85 -5.13 -9.10 -2.51
N ILE A 86 -3.88 -9.21 -2.94
CA ILE A 86 -2.70 -8.79 -2.18
C ILE A 86 -2.19 -7.49 -2.80
N LEU A 87 -2.03 -6.46 -1.99
CA LEU A 87 -1.35 -5.23 -2.37
C LEU A 87 0.13 -5.34 -1.99
N VAL A 88 1.03 -5.15 -2.96
CA VAL A 88 2.48 -5.27 -2.76
C VAL A 88 3.16 -3.94 -3.05
N LYS A 89 3.97 -3.46 -2.10
CA LYS A 89 4.84 -2.30 -2.25
C LYS A 89 6.28 -2.77 -2.44
N PHE A 90 6.86 -2.41 -3.57
CA PHE A 90 8.26 -2.67 -3.88
C PHE A 90 9.17 -1.56 -3.33
N LEU A 91 10.40 -1.93 -2.99
CA LEU A 91 11.48 -1.04 -2.58
C LEU A 91 11.98 -0.26 -3.79
N ARG A 92 12.27 -0.97 -4.89
CA ARG A 92 12.72 -0.39 -6.15
C ARG A 92 11.70 -0.58 -7.27
N MET A 93 11.66 0.38 -8.18
CA MET A 93 10.74 0.36 -9.32
C MET A 93 11.14 -0.67 -10.36
N GLU A 94 12.43 -0.97 -10.48
CA GLU A 94 13.00 -1.96 -11.39
C GLU A 94 12.42 -3.34 -11.14
N SER A 95 12.31 -3.73 -9.87
CA SER A 95 11.71 -5.00 -9.42
C SER A 95 10.24 -5.09 -9.83
N LYS A 96 9.48 -4.00 -9.60
CA LYS A 96 8.09 -3.89 -10.05
C LYS A 96 7.98 -3.98 -11.58
N ILE A 97 8.83 -3.28 -12.32
CA ILE A 97 8.82 -3.25 -13.79
C ILE A 97 9.15 -4.64 -14.35
N ALA A 98 10.15 -5.33 -13.79
CA ALA A 98 10.53 -6.68 -14.18
C ALA A 98 9.35 -7.66 -13.98
N LEU A 99 8.67 -7.58 -12.84
CA LEU A 99 7.45 -8.33 -12.58
C LEU A 99 6.35 -8.03 -13.61
N LEU A 100 6.06 -6.75 -13.85
CA LEU A 100 4.99 -6.33 -14.75
C LEU A 100 5.25 -6.69 -16.21
N ARG A 101 6.52 -6.68 -16.66
CA ARG A 101 6.91 -7.12 -18.01
C ARG A 101 6.65 -8.61 -18.22
N ASN A 102 6.90 -9.42 -17.18
CA ASN A 102 6.71 -10.86 -17.22
C ASN A 102 5.30 -11.32 -16.78
N ARG A 103 4.41 -10.39 -16.41
CA ARG A 103 3.10 -10.71 -15.81
C ARG A 103 2.25 -11.67 -16.65
N LYS A 104 2.32 -11.61 -17.99
CA LYS A 104 1.53 -12.50 -18.85
C LYS A 104 1.95 -13.96 -18.64
N LEU A 105 3.25 -14.20 -18.72
CA LEU A 105 3.87 -15.50 -18.48
C LEU A 105 3.56 -16.01 -17.06
N ILE A 106 3.63 -15.13 -16.06
CA ILE A 106 3.36 -15.47 -14.66
C ILE A 106 1.88 -15.82 -14.46
N ASN A 107 0.97 -15.00 -15.00
CA ASN A 107 -0.47 -15.23 -14.89
C ASN A 107 -0.90 -16.55 -15.54
N GLU A 108 -0.31 -16.89 -16.68
CA GLU A 108 -0.59 -18.14 -17.40
C GLU A 108 -0.09 -19.38 -16.64
N LYS A 109 1.11 -19.33 -16.06
CA LYS A 109 1.70 -20.50 -15.38
C LYS A 109 1.17 -20.76 -13.98
N LEU A 110 0.74 -19.71 -13.28
CA LEU A 110 0.39 -19.79 -11.85
C LEU A 110 -1.09 -19.53 -11.57
N GLU A 111 -1.89 -19.32 -12.60
CA GLU A 111 -3.32 -19.00 -12.49
C GLU A 111 -3.61 -17.80 -11.57
N VAL A 112 -2.64 -16.89 -11.43
CA VAL A 112 -2.79 -15.63 -10.70
C VAL A 112 -3.07 -14.48 -11.64
N ARG A 113 -3.60 -13.37 -11.11
CA ARG A 113 -3.74 -12.12 -11.85
C ARG A 113 -2.90 -11.02 -11.21
N ILE A 114 -1.84 -10.65 -11.91
CA ILE A 114 -1.00 -9.50 -11.57
C ILE A 114 -1.44 -8.30 -12.40
N SER A 115 -1.71 -7.18 -11.73
CA SER A 115 -2.05 -5.89 -12.35
C SER A 115 -1.46 -4.74 -11.54
N ASP A 116 -1.24 -3.61 -12.20
CA ASP A 116 -0.94 -2.36 -11.51
C ASP A 116 -2.11 -1.94 -10.60
N ASP A 117 -1.76 -1.32 -9.47
CA ASP A 117 -2.72 -0.58 -8.66
C ASP A 117 -2.98 0.77 -9.34
N VAL A 118 -4.14 0.85 -10.00
CA VAL A 118 -4.57 2.02 -10.76
C VAL A 118 -5.78 2.62 -10.05
N THR A 119 -5.74 3.92 -9.78
CA THR A 119 -6.86 4.62 -9.16
C THR A 119 -8.12 4.50 -10.02
N ARG A 120 -9.31 4.58 -9.41
CA ARG A 120 -10.59 4.47 -10.13
C ARG A 120 -10.71 5.49 -11.27
N LEU A 121 -10.23 6.72 -11.07
CA LEU A 121 -10.25 7.77 -12.10
C LEU A 121 -9.34 7.41 -13.27
N ASN A 122 -8.13 6.93 -12.98
CA ASN A 122 -7.18 6.49 -14.00
C ASN A 122 -7.71 5.26 -14.75
N GLN A 123 -8.37 4.32 -14.07
CA GLN A 123 -9.03 3.19 -14.72
C GLN A 123 -10.17 3.67 -15.64
N GLY A 124 -10.91 4.70 -15.23
CA GLY A 124 -11.92 5.35 -16.07
C GLY A 124 -11.33 5.98 -17.33
N LEU A 125 -10.20 6.67 -17.21
CA LEU A 125 -9.48 7.23 -18.36
C LEU A 125 -8.94 6.13 -19.29
N LEU A 126 -8.33 5.06 -18.77
CA LEU A 126 -7.90 3.92 -19.58
C LEU A 126 -9.07 3.32 -20.37
N ASN A 127 -10.22 3.12 -19.73
CA ASN A 127 -11.40 2.59 -20.41
C ASN A 127 -11.89 3.53 -21.52
N ARG A 128 -11.87 4.86 -21.30
CA ARG A 128 -12.20 5.85 -22.33
C ARG A 128 -11.23 5.77 -23.51
N LEU A 129 -9.94 5.62 -23.26
CA LEU A 129 -8.92 5.48 -24.30
C LEU A 129 -9.09 4.19 -25.10
N TYR A 130 -9.35 3.05 -24.45
CA TYR A 130 -9.59 1.78 -25.15
C TYR A 130 -10.81 1.79 -26.08
N LEU A 131 -11.79 2.66 -25.80
CA LEU A 131 -13.01 2.79 -26.60
C LEU A 131 -12.93 3.90 -27.65
N HIS A 132 -11.83 4.67 -27.68
CA HIS A 132 -11.70 5.83 -28.55
C HIS A 132 -11.18 5.43 -29.93
N GLU A 133 -11.86 5.86 -30.99
CA GLU A 133 -11.55 5.52 -32.39
C GLU A 133 -10.14 5.92 -32.84
N ASP A 134 -9.62 7.02 -32.29
CA ASP A 134 -8.29 7.55 -32.63
C ASP A 134 -7.14 6.93 -31.81
N VAL A 135 -7.43 5.95 -30.94
CA VAL A 135 -6.44 5.33 -30.04
C VAL A 135 -6.31 3.83 -30.34
N THR A 136 -5.11 3.41 -30.71
CA THR A 136 -4.80 2.01 -31.04
C THR A 136 -4.47 1.17 -29.80
N SER A 137 -3.84 1.78 -28.81
CA SER A 137 -3.50 1.12 -27.55
C SER A 137 -3.39 2.12 -26.40
N ALA A 138 -3.63 1.66 -25.18
CA ALA A 138 -3.46 2.45 -23.97
C ALA A 138 -2.89 1.60 -22.83
N TRP A 139 -2.08 2.20 -21.98
CA TRP A 139 -1.51 1.53 -20.81
C TRP A 139 -1.19 2.51 -19.69
N TYR A 140 -1.17 1.99 -18.47
CA TYR A 140 -0.67 2.71 -17.30
C TYR A 140 0.79 2.35 -17.06
N PHE A 141 1.60 3.36 -16.75
CA PHE A 141 2.99 3.17 -16.38
C PHE A 141 3.46 4.29 -15.46
N ASN A 142 4.05 3.91 -14.32
CA ASN A 142 4.69 4.83 -13.37
C ASN A 142 3.82 6.06 -13.00
N GLY A 143 2.56 5.85 -12.62
CA GLY A 143 1.67 6.94 -12.21
C GLY A 143 0.95 7.66 -13.36
N HIS A 144 1.28 7.34 -14.60
CA HIS A 144 0.81 8.05 -15.78
C HIS A 144 0.07 7.12 -16.74
N ILE A 145 -0.83 7.70 -17.53
CA ILE A 145 -1.54 7.01 -18.60
C ILE A 145 -0.96 7.43 -19.94
N TYR A 146 -0.67 6.45 -20.77
CA TYR A 146 -0.18 6.63 -22.12
C TYR A 146 -1.14 5.98 -23.10
N GLY A 147 -1.18 6.51 -24.31
CA GLY A 147 -1.83 5.88 -25.44
C GLY A 147 -1.07 6.13 -26.73
N THR A 148 -1.24 5.22 -27.68
CA THR A 148 -0.73 5.36 -29.04
C THR A 148 -1.90 5.69 -29.97
N ASP A 149 -1.74 6.70 -30.82
CA ASP A 149 -2.75 7.05 -31.81
C ASP A 149 -2.68 6.17 -33.08
N ASN A 150 -3.51 6.50 -34.07
CA ASN A 150 -3.54 5.80 -35.37
C ASN A 150 -2.29 6.05 -36.24
N ASN A 151 -1.51 7.09 -35.94
CA ASN A 151 -0.25 7.39 -36.63
C ASN A 151 0.95 6.70 -35.96
N GLY A 152 0.74 6.04 -34.83
CA GLY A 152 1.80 5.41 -34.04
C GLY A 152 2.49 6.36 -33.05
N GLU A 153 2.00 7.61 -32.90
CA GLU A 153 2.56 8.55 -31.94
C GLU A 153 2.06 8.27 -30.53
N ARG A 154 2.96 8.44 -29.55
CA ARG A 154 2.67 8.18 -28.14
C ARG A 154 2.34 9.47 -27.41
N HIS A 155 1.15 9.50 -26.83
CA HIS A 155 0.63 10.61 -26.05
C HIS A 155 0.56 10.24 -24.57
N ARG A 156 0.82 11.22 -23.70
CA ARG A 156 0.54 11.13 -22.25
C ARG A 156 -0.78 11.84 -21.98
N PHE A 157 -1.67 11.20 -21.22
CA PHE A 157 -2.99 11.73 -20.87
C PHE A 157 -3.12 11.93 -19.37
N ASP A 158 -3.75 13.04 -18.98
CA ASP A 158 -4.23 13.29 -17.62
C ASP A 158 -5.76 13.14 -17.55
N ILE A 159 -6.31 12.94 -16.35
CA ILE A 159 -7.71 12.53 -16.11
C ILE A 159 -8.79 13.42 -16.75
N TYR A 160 -8.47 14.70 -16.97
CA TYR A 160 -9.39 15.70 -17.54
C TYR A 160 -9.08 16.04 -18.99
N ASP A 161 -8.11 15.38 -19.62
CA ASP A 161 -7.75 15.66 -21.01
C ASP A 161 -8.93 15.34 -21.95
N ASN A 162 -9.09 16.22 -22.95
CA ASN A 162 -9.88 15.94 -24.12
C ASN A 162 -9.02 15.14 -25.11
N ILE A 163 -9.34 13.85 -25.29
CA ILE A 163 -8.55 12.90 -26.08
C ILE A 163 -8.33 13.42 -27.52
N LYS A 164 -9.38 13.92 -28.18
CA LYS A 164 -9.30 14.41 -29.57
C LYS A 164 -8.41 15.63 -29.72
N GLN A 165 -8.43 16.54 -28.74
CA GLN A 165 -7.58 17.73 -28.77
C GLN A 165 -6.13 17.35 -28.50
N LYS A 166 -5.89 16.44 -27.56
CA LYS A 166 -4.56 16.01 -27.15
C LYS A 166 -3.78 15.30 -28.26
N ILE A 167 -4.46 14.46 -29.04
CA ILE A 167 -3.84 13.73 -30.16
C ILE A 167 -3.49 14.67 -31.33
N LYS A 168 -4.17 15.83 -31.44
CA LYS A 168 -3.97 16.79 -32.53
C LYS A 168 -2.94 17.87 -32.24
N SER A 169 -2.43 17.97 -31.00
CA SER A 169 -1.48 19.00 -30.57
C SER A 169 -0.04 18.55 -30.73
#